data_AF-A0A0G0QJU9-F1
#
_entry.id   AF-A0A0G0QJU9-F1
#
_cell.length_a   1.000
_cell.length_b   1.000
_cell.length_c   1.000
_cell.angle_alpha   90.00
_cell.angle_beta   90.00
_cell.angle_gamma   90.00
#
_symmetry.space_group_name_H-M   'P 1'
#
loop_
_entity.id
_entity.type
_entity.pdbx_description
1 polymer ?
#
loop_
_entity_poly.entity_id
_entity_poly.type
_entity_poly.pdbx_seq_one_letter_code
_entity_poly.pdbx_strand_id
1 'polypeptide(L)'
;MQHTIPEISVMYNFLVIPFIIGIYLLFTSIKKTGYKFVLLLFITSLIPAVFSGQFISIQRALPFLLPLTIIIGLGIDLIWERIGYKITLPIFILLSFYSLVLLYRSYFVLFPRERANAWNYGYKELSNFIRQSPDTNFVIDNTRNPRNYILLLYFLDYPPSIYQKEVNPIYKVDYYRSLPPETSYKFSNIEVRGIDWEKDPCIKQVLAGDKLSISEDQAKEHELEKVYELKDQQERIIFQGYKTNPEKKCK
;
A
#
# COMPACT_ATOMS: atom_id res chain seq x y z
N MET A 1 4.93 -3.00 -4.35
CA MET A 1 3.69 -2.79 -5.14
C MET A 1 2.77 -1.73 -4.55
N GLN A 2 2.62 -1.62 -3.22
CA GLN A 2 1.83 -0.55 -2.59
C GLN A 2 2.32 0.88 -2.90
N HIS A 3 3.62 1.05 -3.12
CA HIS A 3 4.26 2.36 -3.29
C HIS A 3 4.41 2.83 -4.74
N THR A 4 3.77 2.17 -5.71
CA THR A 4 3.91 2.52 -7.14
C THR A 4 2.55 2.52 -7.85
N ILE A 5 2.38 3.47 -8.77
CA ILE A 5 1.22 3.51 -9.67
C ILE A 5 1.61 2.75 -10.96
N PRO A 6 0.72 1.90 -11.51
CA PRO A 6 0.97 1.22 -12.78
C PRO A 6 1.35 2.18 -13.91
N GLU A 7 2.28 1.76 -14.77
CA GLU A 7 2.66 2.43 -16.02
C GLU A 7 3.16 3.89 -15.96
N ILE A 8 3.19 4.53 -14.80
CA ILE A 8 3.68 5.91 -14.65
C ILE A 8 4.81 6.00 -13.63
N SER A 9 5.78 6.86 -13.95
CA SER A 9 6.89 7.22 -13.08
C SER A 9 6.55 8.46 -12.24
N VAL A 10 7.40 8.75 -11.25
CA VAL A 10 7.28 9.96 -10.41
C VAL A 10 7.39 11.25 -11.23
N MET A 11 8.15 11.20 -12.33
CA MET A 11 8.29 12.28 -13.31
C MET A 11 7.81 11.80 -14.67
N TYR A 12 7.02 12.63 -15.37
CA TYR A 12 6.59 12.32 -16.73
C TYR A 12 7.77 12.35 -17.71
N ASN A 13 7.79 11.41 -18.65
CA ASN A 13 8.92 11.20 -19.56
C ASN A 13 9.28 12.47 -20.37
N PHE A 14 8.31 13.28 -20.76
CA PHE A 14 8.58 14.50 -21.54
C PHE A 14 9.31 15.59 -20.72
N LEU A 15 9.23 15.55 -19.39
CA LEU A 15 9.95 16.47 -18.50
C LEU A 15 11.43 16.11 -18.34
N VAL A 16 11.86 14.93 -18.80
CA VAL A 16 13.27 14.51 -18.77
C VAL A 16 14.15 15.48 -19.58
N ILE A 17 13.67 15.93 -20.75
CA ILE A 17 14.41 16.85 -21.62
C ILE A 17 14.66 18.20 -20.93
N PRO A 18 13.62 18.95 -20.49
CA PRO A 18 13.85 20.19 -19.76
C PRO A 18 14.61 19.96 -18.45
N PHE A 19 14.42 18.83 -17.76
CA PHE A 19 15.22 18.49 -16.58
C PHE A 19 16.73 18.42 -16.90
N ILE A 20 17.14 17.67 -17.94
CA ILE A 20 18.55 17.55 -18.33
C ILE A 20 19.14 18.90 -18.73
N ILE A 21 18.39 19.72 -19.48
CA ILE A 21 18.81 21.08 -19.86
C ILE A 21 18.96 21.97 -18.61
N GLY A 22 18.02 21.89 -17.68
CA GLY A 22 18.09 22.58 -16.39
C GLY A 22 19.30 22.20 -15.57
N ILE A 23 19.62 20.89 -15.52
CA ILE A 23 20.83 20.39 -14.85
C ILE A 23 22.10 20.93 -15.53
N TYR A 24 22.15 20.92 -16.86
CA TYR A 24 23.27 21.51 -17.61
C TYR A 24 23.46 23.01 -17.26
N LEU A 25 22.37 23.78 -17.21
CA LEU A 25 22.41 25.18 -16.78
C LEU A 25 22.87 25.35 -15.34
N LEU A 26 22.41 24.46 -14.45
CA LEU A 26 22.76 24.47 -13.04
C LEU A 26 24.28 24.37 -12.82
N PHE A 27 24.93 23.45 -13.54
CA PHE A 27 26.37 23.25 -13.43
C PHE A 27 27.18 24.32 -14.16
N THR A 28 26.75 24.77 -15.35
CA THR A 28 27.47 25.82 -16.10
C THR A 28 27.37 27.20 -15.45
N SER A 29 26.27 27.48 -14.74
CA SER A 29 26.03 28.76 -14.06
C SER A 29 26.30 28.74 -12.55
N ILE A 30 26.98 27.71 -12.03
CA ILE A 30 27.19 27.48 -10.59
C ILE A 30 27.87 28.63 -9.85
N LYS A 31 28.62 29.49 -10.56
CA LYS A 31 29.26 30.69 -10.00
C LYS A 31 28.24 31.75 -9.54
N LYS A 32 27.02 31.73 -10.08
CA LYS A 32 25.94 32.64 -9.68
C LYS A 32 25.29 32.14 -8.39
N THR A 33 25.10 33.04 -7.43
CA THR A 33 24.58 32.71 -6.09
C THR A 33 23.26 31.94 -6.12
N GLY A 34 22.33 32.31 -7.00
CA GLY A 34 21.03 31.63 -7.13
C GLY A 34 21.16 30.16 -7.57
N TYR A 35 22.00 29.88 -8.56
CA TYR A 35 22.24 28.51 -9.05
C TYR A 35 22.95 27.66 -8.01
N LYS A 36 23.91 28.23 -7.28
CA LYS A 36 24.57 27.56 -6.15
C LYS A 36 23.57 27.18 -5.05
N PHE A 37 22.62 28.06 -4.74
CA PHE A 37 21.56 27.78 -3.78
C PHE A 37 20.64 26.65 -4.25
N VAL A 38 20.20 26.67 -5.51
CA VAL A 38 19.37 25.61 -6.08
C VAL A 38 20.08 24.25 -6.06
N LEU A 39 21.39 24.20 -6.36
CA LEU A 39 22.17 22.97 -6.27
C LEU A 39 22.28 22.45 -4.83
N LEU A 40 22.52 23.35 -3.87
CA LEU A 40 22.54 22.97 -2.45
C LEU A 40 21.18 22.45 -2.00
N LEU A 41 20.10 23.09 -2.43
CA LEU A 41 18.73 22.64 -2.14
C LEU A 41 18.45 21.26 -2.76
N PHE A 42 18.87 21.04 -4.01
CA PHE A 42 18.74 19.76 -4.70
C PHE A 42 19.41 18.62 -3.93
N ILE A 43 20.66 18.81 -3.50
CA ILE A 43 21.41 17.78 -2.76
C ILE A 43 20.83 17.56 -1.36
N THR A 44 20.56 18.64 -0.63
CA THR A 44 20.09 18.54 0.76
C THR A 44 18.66 18.00 0.88
N SER A 45 17.81 18.24 -0.13
CA SER A 45 16.44 17.73 -0.16
C SER A 45 16.33 16.20 -0.23
N LEU A 46 17.38 15.50 -0.66
CA LEU A 46 17.43 14.04 -0.69
C LEU A 46 17.90 13.41 0.63
N ILE A 47 18.45 14.20 1.56
CA ILE A 47 18.97 13.71 2.85
C ILE A 47 17.91 12.89 3.61
N PRO A 48 16.66 13.37 3.82
CA PRO A 48 15.66 12.60 4.57
C PRO A 48 15.32 11.25 3.92
N ALA A 49 15.37 11.20 2.58
CA ALA A 49 15.11 9.99 1.81
C ALA A 49 16.27 8.99 1.92
N VAL A 50 17.53 9.44 1.91
CA VAL A 50 18.71 8.57 2.03
C VAL A 50 18.82 7.95 3.43
N PHE A 51 18.51 8.71 4.49
CA PHE A 51 18.53 8.20 5.87
C PHE A 51 17.29 7.36 6.25
N SER A 52 16.37 7.13 5.31
CA SER A 52 15.09 6.47 5.57
C SER A 52 15.16 4.95 5.75
N GLY A 53 16.29 4.31 5.42
CA GLY A 53 16.50 2.88 5.57
C GLY A 53 16.07 2.06 4.34
N GLN A 54 15.52 0.85 4.56
CA GLN A 54 15.41 -0.22 3.56
C GLN A 54 14.50 0.09 2.35
N PHE A 55 13.60 1.08 2.45
CA PHE A 55 12.77 1.51 1.33
C PHE A 55 12.72 3.04 1.28
N ILE A 56 13.13 3.62 0.15
CA ILE A 56 12.96 5.05 -0.12
C ILE A 56 11.45 5.30 -0.23
N SER A 57 10.85 5.82 0.84
CA SER A 57 9.48 6.32 0.79
C SER A 57 9.46 7.58 -0.07
N ILE A 58 8.65 7.58 -1.13
CA ILE A 58 8.43 8.77 -1.99
C ILE A 58 8.00 9.97 -1.15
N GLN A 59 7.27 9.74 -0.05
CA GLN A 59 6.85 10.79 0.89
C GLN A 59 8.05 11.48 1.56
N ARG A 60 9.11 10.72 1.88
CA ARG A 60 10.34 11.26 2.48
C ARG A 60 11.23 11.98 1.45
N ALA A 61 11.01 11.71 0.15
CA ALA A 61 11.61 12.45 -0.95
C ALA A 61 10.78 13.65 -1.40
N LEU A 62 9.63 13.95 -0.77
CA LEU A 62 8.79 15.09 -1.16
C LEU A 62 9.53 16.45 -1.16
N PRO A 63 10.47 16.74 -0.25
CA PRO A 63 11.27 17.97 -0.32
C PRO A 63 12.04 18.14 -1.64
N PHE A 64 12.38 17.05 -2.32
CA PHE A 64 13.07 17.05 -3.62
C PHE A 64 12.21 17.63 -4.75
N LEU A 65 10.88 17.64 -4.60
CA LEU A 65 9.97 18.19 -5.61
C LEU A 65 10.25 19.67 -5.89
N LEU A 66 10.59 20.45 -4.86
CA LEU A 66 10.86 21.88 -5.01
C LEU A 66 12.10 22.15 -5.89
N PRO A 67 13.31 21.66 -5.58
CA PRO A 67 14.46 21.89 -6.45
C PRO A 67 14.28 21.23 -7.83
N LEU A 68 13.59 20.08 -7.90
CA LEU A 68 13.29 19.43 -9.18
C LEU A 68 12.46 20.33 -10.11
N THR A 69 11.38 20.93 -9.59
CA THR A 69 10.51 21.84 -10.37
C THR A 69 11.24 23.11 -10.82
N ILE A 70 12.10 23.67 -9.96
CA ILE A 70 12.94 24.83 -10.33
C ILE A 70 13.89 24.46 -11.48
N ILE A 71 14.57 23.32 -11.39
CA ILE A 71 15.50 22.86 -12.42
C ILE A 71 14.78 22.63 -13.75
N ILE A 72 13.62 21.97 -13.72
CA ILE A 72 12.78 21.80 -14.92
C ILE A 72 12.38 23.16 -15.50
N GLY A 73 11.97 24.11 -14.65
CA GLY A 73 11.63 25.47 -15.06
C GLY A 73 12.77 26.19 -15.78
N LEU A 74 14.01 26.08 -15.27
CA LEU A 74 15.20 26.63 -15.94
C LEU A 74 15.42 26.02 -17.33
N GLY A 75 15.18 24.71 -17.48
CA GLY A 75 15.27 24.06 -18.78
C GLY A 75 14.19 24.50 -19.76
N ILE A 76 12.96 24.68 -19.28
CA ILE A 76 11.84 25.20 -20.08
C ILE A 76 12.12 26.64 -20.53
N ASP A 77 12.65 27.48 -19.64
CA ASP A 77 13.00 28.88 -19.93
C ASP A 77 14.01 28.97 -21.08
N LEU A 78 15.08 28.16 -21.04
CA LEU A 78 16.05 28.10 -22.14
C LEU A 78 15.43 27.59 -23.44
N ILE A 79 14.55 26.59 -23.37
CA ILE A 79 13.81 26.10 -24.54
C ILE A 79 12.96 27.24 -25.13
N TRP A 80 12.33 28.04 -24.28
CA TRP A 80 11.54 29.21 -24.70
C TRP A 80 12.39 30.30 -25.35
N GLU A 81 13.55 30.61 -24.79
CA GLU A 81 14.48 31.58 -25.38
C GLU A 81 15.00 31.13 -26.76
N ARG A 82 15.26 29.83 -26.95
CA ARG A 82 15.86 29.29 -28.18
C ARG A 82 14.87 28.99 -29.29
N ILE A 83 13.70 28.44 -28.97
CA ILE A 83 12.70 28.00 -29.94
C ILE A 83 11.53 29.00 -30.06
N GLY A 84 11.28 29.78 -29.01
CA GLY A 84 10.16 30.70 -28.91
C GLY A 84 8.93 30.07 -28.25
N TYR A 85 8.30 30.83 -27.34
CA TYR A 85 7.14 30.37 -26.56
C TYR A 85 5.91 30.05 -27.42
N LYS A 86 5.74 30.71 -28.57
CA LYS A 86 4.58 30.50 -29.46
C LYS A 86 4.48 29.07 -30.01
N ILE A 87 5.62 28.40 -30.20
CA ILE A 87 5.70 27.03 -30.72
C ILE A 87 5.68 26.01 -29.58
N THR A 88 6.44 26.28 -28.53
CA THR A 88 6.69 25.35 -27.43
C THR A 88 5.55 25.30 -26.41
N LEU A 89 4.89 26.43 -26.12
CA LEU A 89 3.74 26.47 -25.21
C LEU A 89 2.60 25.52 -25.62
N PRO A 90 2.09 25.52 -26.87
CA PRO A 90 1.04 24.57 -27.26
C PRO A 90 1.51 23.11 -27.18
N ILE A 91 2.79 22.83 -27.48
CA ILE A 91 3.38 21.49 -27.31
C ILE A 91 3.38 21.07 -25.84
N PHE A 92 3.81 21.96 -24.92
CA PHE A 92 3.78 21.70 -23.49
C PHE A 92 2.36 21.49 -22.95
N ILE A 93 1.38 22.26 -23.43
CA ILE A 93 -0.03 22.08 -23.07
C ILE A 93 -0.52 20.71 -23.52
N LEU A 94 -0.25 20.33 -24.78
CA LEU A 94 -0.64 19.04 -25.33
C LEU A 94 -0.01 17.88 -24.56
N LEU A 95 1.29 17.94 -24.27
CA LEU A 95 2.00 16.91 -23.49
C LEU A 95 1.49 16.83 -22.06
N SER A 96 1.17 17.97 -21.44
CA SER A 96 0.58 18.01 -20.09
C SER A 96 -0.82 17.39 -20.09
N PHE A 97 -1.64 17.66 -21.10
CA PHE A 97 -2.95 17.02 -21.26
C PHE A 97 -2.82 15.50 -21.45
N TYR A 98 -1.89 15.06 -22.31
CA TYR A 98 -1.58 13.64 -22.47
C TYR A 98 -1.15 12.99 -21.14
N SER A 99 -0.32 13.66 -20.34
CA SER A 99 0.07 13.20 -19.01
C SER A 99 -1.10 13.09 -18.04
N LEU A 100 -2.09 13.99 -18.09
CA LEU A 100 -3.31 13.88 -17.29
C LEU A 100 -4.16 12.68 -17.71
N VAL A 101 -4.25 12.39 -19.01
CA VAL A 101 -4.95 11.19 -19.51
C VAL A 101 -4.25 9.91 -19.02
N LEU A 102 -2.91 9.87 -19.09
CA LEU A 102 -2.13 8.75 -18.56
C LEU A 102 -2.30 8.59 -17.05
N LEU A 103 -2.30 9.70 -16.30
CA LEU A 103 -2.56 9.69 -14.86
C LEU A 103 -3.95 9.13 -14.58
N TYR A 104 -4.96 9.58 -15.34
CA TYR A 104 -6.33 9.12 -15.15
C TYR A 104 -6.45 7.61 -15.36
N ARG A 105 -5.94 7.11 -16.50
CA ARG A 105 -5.93 5.67 -16.82
C ARG A 105 -5.20 4.88 -15.73
N SER A 106 -4.00 5.33 -15.36
CA SER A 106 -3.14 4.59 -14.44
C SER A 106 -3.69 4.56 -13.02
N TYR A 107 -4.19 5.70 -12.53
CA TYR A 107 -4.66 5.84 -11.15
C TYR A 107 -6.11 5.39 -10.94
N PHE A 108 -7.03 5.70 -11.86
CA PHE A 108 -8.45 5.36 -11.66
C PHE A 108 -8.86 4.05 -12.31
N VAL A 109 -8.15 3.58 -13.34
CA VAL A 109 -8.52 2.34 -14.06
C VAL A 109 -7.60 1.18 -13.69
N LEU A 110 -6.27 1.35 -13.85
CA LEU A 110 -5.31 0.25 -13.65
C LEU A 110 -5.03 0.00 -12.17
N PHE A 111 -4.83 1.05 -11.37
CA PHE A 111 -4.46 0.91 -9.96
C PHE A 111 -5.46 0.09 -9.14
N PRO A 112 -6.80 0.31 -9.20
CA PRO A 112 -7.75 -0.51 -8.47
C PRO A 112 -7.75 -1.98 -8.94
N ARG A 113 -7.39 -2.25 -10.19
CA ARG A 113 -7.37 -3.62 -10.75
C ARG A 113 -6.09 -4.37 -10.44
N GLU A 114 -4.95 -3.73 -10.62
CA GLU A 114 -3.63 -4.38 -10.53
C GLU A 114 -3.03 -4.33 -9.12
N ARG A 115 -3.45 -3.35 -8.30
CA ARG A 115 -2.87 -3.11 -6.98
C ARG A 115 -3.88 -3.30 -5.83
N ALA A 116 -5.12 -3.69 -6.09
CA ALA A 116 -6.14 -3.94 -5.04
C ALA A 116 -5.62 -4.87 -3.93
N ASN A 117 -5.10 -6.04 -4.29
CA ASN A 117 -4.57 -7.00 -3.30
C ASN A 117 -3.42 -6.37 -2.48
N ALA A 118 -2.52 -5.65 -3.16
CA ALA A 118 -1.45 -4.93 -2.45
C ALA A 118 -2.03 -3.90 -1.48
N TRP A 119 -3.17 -3.28 -1.74
CA TRP A 119 -3.82 -2.31 -0.87
C TRP A 119 -4.79 -2.92 0.16
N ASN A 120 -4.61 -4.22 0.46
CA ASN A 120 -5.45 -4.93 1.43
C ASN A 120 -6.95 -4.81 1.09
N TYR A 121 -7.28 -4.84 -0.20
CA TYR A 121 -8.67 -4.94 -0.63
C TYR A 121 -9.30 -6.23 -0.08
N GLY A 122 -10.60 -6.19 0.23
CA GLY A 122 -11.35 -7.34 0.74
C GLY A 122 -11.58 -7.37 2.26
N TYR A 123 -10.85 -6.57 3.04
CA TYR A 123 -11.08 -6.47 4.49
C TYR A 123 -12.45 -5.88 4.84
N LYS A 124 -12.96 -4.94 4.03
CA LYS A 124 -14.30 -4.37 4.23
C LYS A 124 -15.39 -5.43 4.03
N GLU A 125 -15.27 -6.20 2.96
CA GLU A 125 -16.18 -7.28 2.61
C GLU A 125 -16.10 -8.42 3.64
N LEU A 126 -14.89 -8.79 4.07
CA LEU A 126 -14.68 -9.76 5.15
C LEU A 126 -15.32 -9.28 6.47
N SER A 127 -15.14 -8.01 6.85
CA SER A 127 -15.79 -7.43 8.02
C SER A 127 -17.32 -7.46 7.91
N ASN A 128 -17.89 -7.19 6.73
CA ASN A 128 -19.34 -7.31 6.51
C ASN A 128 -19.83 -8.74 6.69
N PHE A 129 -19.08 -9.74 6.20
CA PHE A 129 -19.39 -11.15 6.42
C PHE A 129 -19.37 -11.52 7.91
N ILE A 130 -18.36 -11.05 8.65
CA ILE A 130 -18.27 -11.28 10.10
C ILE A 130 -19.45 -10.65 10.85
N ARG A 131 -19.85 -9.42 10.50
CA ARG A 131 -21.00 -8.73 11.12
C ARG A 131 -22.32 -9.51 10.96
N GLN A 132 -22.47 -10.30 9.89
CA GLN A 132 -23.67 -11.10 9.66
C GLN A 132 -23.75 -12.35 10.54
N SER A 133 -22.67 -12.75 11.21
CA SER A 133 -22.58 -13.96 12.03
C SER A 133 -21.95 -13.69 13.41
N PRO A 134 -22.60 -12.89 14.28
CA PRO A 134 -22.00 -12.42 15.54
C PRO A 134 -21.67 -13.54 16.53
N ASP A 135 -22.40 -14.66 16.50
CA ASP A 135 -22.20 -15.79 17.41
C ASP A 135 -21.14 -16.80 16.93
N THR A 136 -20.50 -16.52 15.79
CA THR A 136 -19.51 -17.42 15.19
C THR A 136 -18.10 -16.97 15.55
N ASN A 137 -17.23 -17.89 15.97
CA ASN A 137 -15.82 -17.57 16.16
C ASN A 137 -15.10 -17.56 14.81
N PHE A 138 -14.22 -16.58 14.60
CA PHE A 138 -13.44 -16.41 13.38
C PHE A 138 -11.95 -16.49 13.66
N VAL A 139 -11.24 -17.28 12.86
CA VAL A 139 -9.77 -17.24 12.78
C VAL A 139 -9.41 -16.72 11.39
N ILE A 140 -8.69 -15.59 11.34
CA ILE A 140 -8.32 -14.92 10.11
C ILE A 140 -6.81 -15.06 9.92
N ASP A 141 -6.41 -15.85 8.94
CA ASP A 141 -5.01 -16.00 8.58
C ASP A 141 -4.49 -14.70 7.97
N ASN A 142 -3.54 -14.11 8.67
CA ASN A 142 -2.87 -12.90 8.25
C ASN A 142 -1.36 -12.94 8.55
N THR A 143 -0.79 -14.15 8.52
CA THR A 143 0.62 -14.42 8.81
C THR A 143 1.59 -13.57 7.99
N ARG A 144 1.23 -13.25 6.75
CA ARG A 144 2.05 -12.45 5.83
C ARG A 144 2.10 -10.96 6.17
N ASN A 145 1.09 -10.42 6.84
CA ASN A 145 1.09 -9.03 7.30
C ASN A 145 0.23 -8.84 8.56
N PRO A 146 0.74 -9.25 9.74
CA PRO A 146 -0.04 -9.27 10.99
C PRO A 146 -0.74 -7.94 11.29
N ARG A 147 -0.12 -6.81 10.90
CA ARG A 147 -0.64 -5.44 11.09
C ARG A 147 -2.00 -5.17 10.43
N ASN A 148 -2.44 -5.97 9.44
CA ASN A 148 -3.74 -5.75 8.81
C ASN A 148 -4.94 -6.02 9.74
N TYR A 149 -4.73 -6.57 10.95
CA TYR A 149 -5.79 -6.66 11.97
C TYR A 149 -6.48 -5.30 12.21
N ILE A 150 -5.75 -4.19 12.09
CA ILE A 150 -6.28 -2.84 12.29
C ILE A 150 -7.38 -2.49 11.28
N LEU A 151 -7.34 -3.08 10.08
CA LEU A 151 -8.37 -2.88 9.06
C LEU A 151 -9.69 -3.52 9.49
N LEU A 152 -9.63 -4.69 10.15
CA LEU A 152 -10.82 -5.34 10.71
C LEU A 152 -11.40 -4.49 11.84
N LEU A 153 -10.57 -4.00 12.77
CA LEU A 153 -11.03 -3.11 13.85
C LEU A 153 -11.73 -1.86 13.27
N TYR A 154 -11.14 -1.26 12.24
CA TYR A 154 -11.70 -0.10 11.55
C TYR A 154 -13.03 -0.44 10.86
N PHE A 155 -13.07 -1.47 10.02
CA PHE A 155 -14.27 -1.85 9.26
C PHE A 155 -15.32 -2.61 10.07
N LEU A 156 -15.08 -2.91 11.35
CA LEU A 156 -16.07 -3.43 12.29
C LEU A 156 -16.58 -2.34 13.25
N ASP A 157 -16.06 -1.11 13.14
CA ASP A 157 -16.32 -0.03 14.09
C ASP A 157 -16.03 -0.43 15.55
N TYR A 158 -14.97 -1.23 15.77
CA TYR A 158 -14.67 -1.76 17.10
C TYR A 158 -14.19 -0.64 18.03
N PRO A 159 -14.79 -0.44 19.23
CA PRO A 159 -14.47 0.70 20.07
C PRO A 159 -13.00 0.71 20.53
N PRO A 160 -12.23 1.78 20.24
CA PRO A 160 -10.81 1.84 20.64
C PRO A 160 -10.61 1.73 22.15
N SER A 161 -11.55 2.25 22.94
CA SER A 161 -11.52 2.20 24.41
C SER A 161 -11.64 0.79 24.98
N ILE A 162 -12.28 -0.13 24.23
CA ILE A 162 -12.37 -1.54 24.58
C ILE A 162 -11.08 -2.24 24.15
N TYR A 163 -10.70 -2.10 22.87
CA TYR A 163 -9.50 -2.76 22.33
C TYR A 163 -8.23 -2.41 23.10
N GLN A 164 -8.03 -1.14 23.45
CA GLN A 164 -6.87 -0.71 24.22
C GLN A 164 -6.76 -1.42 25.58
N LYS A 165 -7.85 -1.95 26.15
CA LYS A 165 -7.81 -2.74 27.39
C LYS A 165 -7.42 -4.20 27.15
N GLU A 166 -7.67 -4.71 25.94
CA GLU A 166 -7.38 -6.09 25.52
C GLU A 166 -5.93 -6.25 25.02
N VAL A 167 -5.30 -5.17 24.55
CA VAL A 167 -3.91 -5.16 24.09
C VAL A 167 -2.94 -5.45 25.24
N ASN A 168 -1.90 -6.22 24.95
CA ASN A 168 -0.85 -6.56 25.90
C ASN A 168 -0.24 -5.30 26.54
N PRO A 169 -0.22 -5.19 27.88
CA PRO A 169 0.27 -4.01 28.60
C PRO A 169 1.69 -3.59 28.23
N ILE A 170 2.55 -4.50 27.76
CA ILE A 170 3.93 -4.20 27.37
C ILE A 170 4.01 -3.09 26.31
N TYR A 171 3.05 -3.05 25.38
CA TYR A 171 2.99 -2.03 24.33
C TYR A 171 2.55 -0.66 24.83
N LYS A 172 1.95 -0.58 26.03
CA LYS A 172 1.60 0.70 26.68
C LYS A 172 2.80 1.31 27.39
N VAL A 173 3.67 0.47 27.96
CA VAL A 173 4.78 0.92 28.80
C VAL A 173 6.03 1.20 27.96
N ASP A 174 6.31 0.37 26.94
CA ASP A 174 7.56 0.40 26.17
C ASP A 174 7.37 0.76 24.69
N TYR A 175 6.38 1.61 24.36
CA TYR A 175 6.03 2.00 22.98
C TYR A 175 7.25 2.43 22.13
N TYR A 176 8.18 3.19 22.69
CA TYR A 176 9.35 3.72 21.97
C TYR A 176 10.51 2.73 21.85
N ARG A 177 10.45 1.55 22.48
CA ARG A 177 11.54 0.56 22.45
C ARG A 177 11.49 -0.41 21.27
N SER A 178 10.59 -0.21 20.31
CA SER A 178 10.47 -1.05 19.10
C SER A 178 10.34 -2.53 19.46
N LEU A 179 9.39 -2.86 20.33
CA LEU A 179 9.03 -4.23 20.67
C LEU A 179 8.77 -5.05 19.38
N PRO A 180 9.11 -6.34 19.36
CA PRO A 180 8.81 -7.18 18.20
C PRO A 180 7.31 -7.13 17.90
N PRO A 181 6.91 -7.06 16.62
CA PRO A 181 5.50 -7.00 16.26
C PRO A 181 4.78 -8.25 16.74
N GLU A 182 3.62 -8.06 17.38
CA GLU A 182 2.71 -9.16 17.70
C GLU A 182 2.32 -9.91 16.42
N THR A 183 2.37 -11.24 16.48
CA THR A 183 2.00 -12.13 15.37
C THR A 183 0.56 -12.63 15.48
N SER A 184 -0.10 -12.34 16.60
CA SER A 184 -1.47 -12.75 16.91
C SER A 184 -2.20 -11.62 17.60
N TYR A 185 -3.39 -11.29 17.11
CA TYR A 185 -4.29 -10.30 17.70
C TYR A 185 -5.65 -10.93 17.99
N LYS A 186 -6.24 -10.63 19.14
CA LYS A 186 -7.56 -11.14 19.54
C LYS A 186 -8.44 -10.00 20.01
N PHE A 187 -9.66 -9.95 19.50
CA PHE A 187 -10.68 -9.00 19.90
C PHE A 187 -12.06 -9.58 19.57
N SER A 188 -13.03 -9.39 20.47
CA SER A 188 -14.37 -9.98 20.32
C SER A 188 -14.31 -11.50 20.04
N ASN A 189 -15.07 -11.99 19.06
CA ASN A 189 -15.10 -13.36 18.53
C ASN A 189 -14.07 -13.61 17.40
N ILE A 190 -13.04 -12.77 17.27
CA ILE A 190 -12.09 -12.79 16.15
C ILE A 190 -10.66 -12.97 16.66
N GLU A 191 -9.95 -13.91 16.05
CA GLU A 191 -8.52 -14.11 16.21
C GLU A 191 -7.81 -13.91 14.87
N VAL A 192 -6.84 -12.99 14.82
CA VAL A 192 -6.02 -12.71 13.64
C VAL A 192 -4.64 -13.31 13.89
N ARG A 193 -4.42 -14.52 13.36
CA ARG A 193 -3.20 -15.32 13.55
C ARG A 193 -3.11 -16.37 12.45
N GLY A 194 -1.96 -17.05 12.34
CA GLY A 194 -1.86 -18.25 11.49
C GLY A 194 -2.79 -19.36 11.96
N ILE A 195 -3.30 -20.13 10.99
CA ILE A 195 -4.14 -21.31 11.25
C ILE A 195 -3.25 -22.43 11.83
N ASP A 196 -3.65 -22.95 12.98
CA ASP A 196 -3.09 -24.16 13.59
C ASP A 196 -3.85 -25.37 13.05
N TRP A 197 -3.32 -26.00 12.01
CA TRP A 197 -3.97 -27.11 11.30
C TRP A 197 -4.19 -28.37 12.15
N GLU A 198 -3.54 -28.49 13.30
CA GLU A 198 -3.76 -29.62 14.22
C GLU A 198 -5.00 -29.39 15.10
N LYS A 199 -5.26 -28.14 15.49
CA LYS A 199 -6.31 -27.81 16.48
C LYS A 199 -7.53 -27.12 15.87
N ASP A 200 -7.30 -26.17 14.97
CA ASP A 200 -8.35 -25.31 14.46
C ASP A 200 -9.48 -26.06 13.74
N PRO A 201 -9.21 -27.10 12.94
CA PRO A 201 -10.26 -27.92 12.33
C PRO A 201 -11.15 -28.67 13.35
N CYS A 202 -10.65 -28.91 14.56
CA CYS A 202 -11.38 -29.59 15.65
C CYS A 202 -12.21 -28.64 16.53
N ILE A 203 -12.15 -27.34 16.29
CA ILE A 203 -12.94 -26.34 17.02
C ILE A 203 -14.03 -25.83 16.10
N LYS A 204 -15.26 -25.65 16.59
CA LYS A 204 -16.37 -25.10 15.78
C LYS A 204 -16.17 -23.60 15.56
N GLN A 205 -15.68 -23.23 14.37
CA GLN A 205 -15.33 -21.86 14.00
C GLN A 205 -15.30 -21.70 12.47
N VAL A 206 -15.05 -20.48 12.01
CA VAL A 206 -14.81 -20.18 10.59
C VAL A 206 -13.35 -19.75 10.42
N LEU A 207 -12.64 -20.45 9.53
CA LEU A 207 -11.28 -20.12 9.12
C LEU A 207 -11.36 -19.27 7.85
N ALA A 208 -10.79 -18.07 7.88
CA ALA A 208 -10.74 -17.16 6.74
C ALA A 208 -9.30 -16.90 6.35
N GLY A 209 -9.00 -16.99 5.05
CA GLY A 209 -7.67 -16.75 4.51
C GLY A 209 -7.71 -16.66 2.99
N ASP A 210 -6.56 -16.47 2.35
CA ASP A 210 -6.49 -16.53 0.89
C ASP A 210 -6.26 -17.97 0.39
N LYS A 211 -6.02 -18.14 -0.92
CA LYS A 211 -5.74 -19.44 -1.52
C LYS A 211 -4.43 -20.08 -1.05
N LEU A 212 -3.48 -19.27 -0.56
CA LEU A 212 -2.20 -19.76 -0.04
C LEU A 212 -2.32 -20.17 1.43
N SER A 213 -3.18 -19.50 2.20
CA SER A 213 -3.48 -19.87 3.59
C SER A 213 -4.30 -21.16 3.67
N ILE A 214 -5.29 -21.35 2.79
CA ILE A 214 -6.17 -22.52 2.77
C ILE A 214 -6.24 -23.09 1.35
N SER A 215 -5.50 -24.16 1.06
CA SER A 215 -5.59 -24.80 -0.26
C SER A 215 -6.88 -25.63 -0.39
N GLU A 216 -7.28 -25.93 -1.63
CA GLU A 216 -8.44 -26.81 -1.89
C GLU A 216 -8.20 -28.23 -1.34
N ASP A 217 -6.96 -28.69 -1.35
CA ASP A 217 -6.58 -30.01 -0.82
C ASP A 217 -6.61 -30.01 0.71
N GLN A 218 -6.13 -28.95 1.36
CA GLN A 218 -6.26 -28.77 2.82
C GLN A 218 -7.73 -28.71 3.24
N ALA A 219 -8.55 -27.96 2.50
CA ALA A 219 -9.99 -27.89 2.80
C ALA A 219 -10.66 -29.27 2.71
N LYS A 220 -10.28 -30.10 1.74
CA LYS A 220 -10.78 -31.49 1.63
C LYS A 220 -10.24 -32.40 2.74
N GLU A 221 -8.93 -32.34 3.02
CA GLU A 221 -8.28 -33.15 4.06
C GLU A 221 -8.87 -32.91 5.45
N HIS A 222 -9.25 -31.66 5.74
CA HIS A 222 -9.83 -31.24 7.00
C HIS A 222 -11.37 -31.19 6.98
N GLU A 223 -12.01 -31.71 5.91
CA GLU A 223 -13.47 -31.78 5.75
C GLU A 223 -14.18 -30.44 5.99
N LEU A 224 -13.57 -29.36 5.52
CA LEU A 224 -14.06 -28.01 5.70
C LEU A 224 -15.19 -27.69 4.71
N GLU A 225 -16.20 -26.97 5.18
CA GLU A 225 -17.32 -26.51 4.35
C GLU A 225 -17.10 -25.05 3.93
N LYS A 226 -17.05 -24.77 2.64
CA LYS A 226 -16.87 -23.40 2.15
C LYS A 226 -18.13 -22.57 2.38
N VAL A 227 -18.00 -21.47 3.12
CA VAL A 227 -19.11 -20.58 3.48
C VAL A 227 -18.95 -19.15 2.94
N TYR A 228 -17.76 -18.77 2.52
CA TYR A 228 -17.48 -17.43 2.00
C TYR A 228 -16.42 -17.48 0.90
N GLU A 229 -16.59 -16.66 -0.12
CA GLU A 229 -15.58 -16.41 -1.15
C GLU A 229 -15.68 -14.96 -1.59
N LEU A 230 -14.53 -14.30 -1.67
CA LEU A 230 -14.38 -12.97 -2.22
C LEU A 230 -13.36 -13.00 -3.35
N LYS A 231 -13.76 -12.48 -4.50
CA LYS A 231 -12.90 -12.31 -5.66
C LYS A 231 -12.63 -10.84 -5.96
N ASP A 232 -11.50 -10.56 -6.60
CA ASP A 232 -11.23 -9.25 -7.19
C ASP A 232 -11.90 -9.08 -8.56
N GLN A 233 -11.75 -7.89 -9.16
CA GLN A 233 -12.25 -7.58 -10.50
C GLN A 233 -11.61 -8.44 -11.61
N GLN A 234 -10.59 -9.23 -11.30
CA GLN A 234 -9.90 -10.15 -12.21
C GLN A 234 -10.24 -11.61 -11.89
N GLU A 235 -11.31 -11.87 -11.13
CA GLU A 235 -11.76 -13.21 -10.71
C GLU A 235 -10.75 -13.97 -9.83
N ARG A 236 -9.77 -13.29 -9.23
CA ARG A 236 -8.81 -13.91 -8.31
C ARG A 236 -9.39 -13.95 -6.91
N ILE A 237 -9.30 -15.10 -6.26
CA ILE A 237 -9.74 -15.26 -4.87
C ILE A 237 -8.81 -14.47 -3.94
N ILE A 238 -9.39 -13.56 -3.18
CA ILE A 238 -8.69 -12.70 -2.20
C ILE A 238 -8.85 -13.28 -0.81
N PHE A 239 -10.09 -13.59 -0.46
CA PHE A 239 -10.46 -14.24 0.78
C PHE A 239 -11.43 -15.37 0.49
N GLN A 240 -11.34 -16.39 1.31
CA GLN A 240 -12.26 -17.51 1.35
C GLN A 240 -12.42 -17.91 2.80
N GLY A 241 -13.66 -18.20 3.18
CA GLY A 241 -14.04 -18.62 4.51
C GLY A 241 -14.54 -20.05 4.48
N TYR A 242 -14.05 -20.86 5.40
CA TYR A 242 -14.41 -22.24 5.57
C TYR A 242 -14.89 -22.49 7.00
N LYS A 243 -16.04 -23.11 7.13
CA LYS A 243 -16.58 -23.58 8.39
C LYS A 243 -15.97 -24.95 8.71
N THR A 244 -15.51 -25.11 9.93
CA THR A 244 -14.94 -26.37 10.41
C THR A 244 -16.04 -27.37 10.76
N ASN A 245 -15.72 -28.67 10.66
CA ASN A 245 -16.61 -29.75 11.06
C ASN A 245 -15.91 -30.72 12.04
N PRO A 246 -15.83 -30.35 13.33
CA PRO A 246 -15.14 -31.16 14.34
C PRO A 246 -15.66 -32.60 14.44
N GLU A 247 -16.97 -32.80 14.23
CA GLU A 247 -17.62 -34.11 14.38
C GLU A 247 -17.22 -35.11 13.32
N LYS A 248 -16.74 -34.65 12.15
CA LYS A 248 -16.25 -35.53 11.09
C LYS A 248 -14.74 -35.69 11.16
N LYS A 249 -14.01 -34.60 11.43
CA LYS A 249 -12.54 -34.59 11.42
C LYS A 249 -11.88 -35.19 12.66
N CYS A 250 -12.48 -35.03 13.84
CA CYS A 250 -11.80 -35.26 15.12
C CYS A 250 -12.51 -36.29 16.01
N LYS A 251 -13.28 -37.20 15.39
CA LYS A 251 -13.76 -38.43 16.03
C LYS A 251 -12.72 -39.53 16.00
#